data_AF-A0A9E1X5A5-F1
#
_entry.id   AF-A0A9E1X5A5-F1
#
_cell.length_a   1.000
_cell.length_b   1.000
_cell.length_c   1.000
_cell.angle_alpha   90.00
_cell.angle_beta   90.00
_cell.angle_gamma   90.00
#
_symmetry.space_group_name_H-M   'P 1'
#
loop_
_entity.id
_entity.type
_entity.pdbx_description
1 polymer ?
#
loop_
_entity_poly.entity_id
_entity_poly.type
_entity_poly.pdbx_seq_one_letter_code
_entity_poly.pdbx_strand_id
1 'polypeptide(L)' 'MSRSTHQALADERNTTVEIFINGEFFPRHEAKVSVFDSGFLVGDGVWEG' A
#
# COMPACT_ATOMS: atom_id res chain seq x y z
N MET A 1 -3.12 -7.68 -25.71
CA MET A 1 -3.32 -6.84 -24.51
C MET A 1 -1.97 -6.67 -23.84
N SER A 2 -1.51 -5.43 -23.63
CA SER A 2 -0.22 -5.17 -22.97
C SER A 2 -0.32 -5.55 -21.49
N ARG A 3 0.57 -6.45 -21.02
CA ARG A 3 0.66 -6.86 -19.61
C ARG A 3 1.71 -5.97 -18.94
N SER A 4 1.32 -5.19 -17.93
CA SER A 4 2.27 -4.37 -17.14
C SER A 4 3.10 -5.26 -16.21
N THR A 5 4.32 -4.84 -15.88
CA THR A 5 5.20 -5.50 -14.90
C THR A 5 4.58 -5.58 -13.50
N HIS A 6 3.60 -4.71 -13.21
CA HIS A 6 2.91 -4.66 -11.91
C HIS A 6 1.51 -5.29 -11.94
N GLN A 7 1.20 -6.12 -12.94
CA GLN A 7 -0.13 -6.74 -13.05
C GLN A 7 -0.24 -7.99 -12.16
N ALA A 8 -1.14 -7.94 -11.19
CA ALA A 8 -1.53 -9.08 -10.34
C ALA A 8 -3.00 -9.49 -10.60
N LEU A 9 -3.33 -10.75 -10.32
CA LEU A 9 -4.72 -11.21 -10.26
C LEU A 9 -5.37 -10.69 -8.97
N ALA A 10 -6.65 -10.33 -9.03
CA ALA A 10 -7.40 -9.98 -7.84
C ALA A 10 -7.54 -11.21 -6.93
N ASP A 11 -7.36 -11.01 -5.63
CA ASP A 11 -7.51 -12.04 -4.59
C ASP A 11 -8.48 -11.52 -3.53
N GLU A 12 -9.55 -12.29 -3.27
CA GLU A 12 -10.59 -11.91 -2.31
C GLU A 12 -10.05 -11.79 -0.88
N ARG A 13 -8.98 -12.53 -0.55
CA ARG A 13 -8.34 -12.47 0.77
C ARG A 13 -7.74 -11.08 1.06
N ASN A 14 -7.37 -10.34 0.02
CA ASN A 14 -6.82 -8.98 0.16
C ASN A 14 -7.87 -7.93 0.54
N THR A 15 -9.16 -8.28 0.58
CA THR A 15 -10.24 -7.34 0.93
C THR A 15 -10.28 -7.03 2.42
N THR A 16 -9.82 -7.96 3.26
CA THR A 16 -9.89 -7.88 4.73
C THR A 16 -8.53 -7.78 5.41
N VAL A 17 -7.44 -7.62 4.65
CA VAL A 17 -6.11 -7.46 5.24
C VAL A 17 -6.02 -6.17 6.06
N GLU A 18 -5.30 -6.26 7.16
CA GLU A 18 -4.93 -5.12 7.98
C GLU A 18 -3.56 -4.58 7.54
N ILE A 19 -3.43 -3.26 7.53
CA ILE A 19 -2.21 -2.55 7.17
C ILE A 19 -1.68 -1.88 8.44
N PHE A 20 -0.44 -2.20 8.79
CA PHE A 20 0.23 -1.59 9.93
C PHE A 20 0.81 -0.24 9.55
N ILE A 21 0.38 0.83 10.22
CA ILE A 21 0.82 2.20 9.98
C ILE A 21 1.10 2.86 11.32
N ASN A 22 2.32 3.35 11.52
CA ASN A 22 2.71 4.15 12.70
C ASN A 22 2.38 3.52 14.07
N GLY A 23 2.47 2.20 14.20
CA GLY A 23 2.23 1.51 15.48
C GLY A 23 0.85 0.86 15.63
N GLU A 24 -0.05 1.03 14.67
CA GLU A 24 -1.44 0.56 14.74
C GLU A 24 -1.86 -0.18 13.46
N PHE A 25 -2.78 -1.14 13.60
CA PHE A 25 -3.37 -1.87 12.48
C PHE A 25 -4.67 -1.20 12.01
N PHE A 26 -4.81 -1.04 10.70
CA PHE A 26 -6.00 -0.46 10.07
C PHE A 26 -6.56 -1.39 8.99
N PRO A 27 -7.89 -1.50 8.85
CA PRO A 27 -8.50 -2.10 7.67
C PRO A 27 -8.00 -1.41 6.39
N ARG A 28 -7.79 -2.18 5.30
CA ARG A 28 -7.28 -1.68 4.02
C ARG A 28 -7.92 -0.38 3.52
N HIS A 29 -9.23 -0.22 3.70
CA HIS A 29 -9.98 0.95 3.21
C HIS A 29 -9.82 2.21 4.08
N GLU A 30 -9.34 2.05 5.33
CA GLU A 30 -9.07 3.14 6.26
C GLU A 30 -7.58 3.50 6.33
N ALA A 31 -6.71 2.56 5.93
CA ALA A 31 -5.27 2.70 5.90
C ALA A 31 -4.84 3.89 5.01
N LYS A 32 -4.32 4.94 5.64
CA LYS A 32 -3.93 6.19 5.00
C LYS A 32 -2.61 6.72 5.57
N VAL A 33 -1.82 7.36 4.72
CA VAL A 33 -0.62 8.11 5.10
C VAL A 33 -0.84 9.60 4.84
N SER A 34 -0.03 10.45 5.47
CA SER A 34 -0.07 11.89 5.22
C SER A 34 0.31 12.19 3.77
N VAL A 35 -0.36 13.15 3.14
CA VAL A 35 0.07 13.67 1.83
C VAL A 35 1.42 14.41 1.89
N PHE A 36 1.88 14.74 3.10
CA PHE A 36 3.19 15.33 3.36
C PHE A 36 4.26 14.30 3.75
N ASP A 37 3.94 13.01 3.70
CA ASP A 37 4.94 11.95 3.88
C ASP A 37 6.02 12.06 2.78
N SER A 38 7.30 12.08 3.13
CA SER A 38 8.40 12.27 2.17
C SER A 38 8.50 11.12 1.16
N GLY A 39 8.13 9.90 1.56
CA GLY A 39 8.06 8.74 0.67
C GLY A 39 7.02 8.92 -0.43
N PHE A 40 5.91 9.60 -0.14
CA PHE A 40 4.92 9.98 -1.13
C PHE A 40 5.30 11.26 -1.90
N LEU A 41 5.72 12.31 -1.18
CA LEU A 41 5.89 13.66 -1.71
C LEU A 41 7.11 13.78 -2.65
N VAL A 42 8.22 13.13 -2.30
CA VAL A 42 9.49 13.24 -3.05
C VAL A 42 10.10 11.88 -3.42
N GLY A 43 9.40 10.78 -3.12
CA GLY A 43 9.91 9.43 -3.41
C GLY A 43 11.06 9.00 -2.50
N ASP A 44 11.23 9.65 -1.35
CA ASP A 44 12.28 9.34 -0.37
C ASP A 44 11.84 8.19 0.55
N GLY A 45 11.62 7.03 -0.06
CA GLY A 45 11.14 5.82 0.61
C GLY A 45 12.01 4.61 0.31
N VAL A 46 12.03 3.66 1.23
CA VAL A 46 12.65 2.34 1.05
C VAL A 46 11.59 1.26 1.15
N TRP A 47 11.76 0.16 0.43
CA TRP A 47 10.84 -0.97 0.45
C TRP A 47 11.60 -2.29 0.26
N GLU A 48 11.08 -3.35 0.88
CA GLU A 48 11.48 -4.75 0.74
C GLU A 48 10.20 -5.59 0.57
N GLY A 49 10.26 -6.65 -0.24
CA GLY A 49 9.17 -7.61 -0.38
C GLY A 49 9.59 -8.95 -0.93
#